data_AF-A0A7X6FN80-F1
#
_entry.id   AF-A0A7X6FN80-F1
#
_cell.length_a   1.000
_cell.length_b   1.000
_cell.length_c   1.000
_cell.angle_alpha   90.00
_cell.angle_beta   90.00
_cell.angle_gamma   90.00
#
_symmetry.space_group_name_H-M   'P 1'
#
loop_
_entity.id
_entity.type
_entity.pdbx_description
1 polymer ?
#
loop_
_entity_poly.entity_id
_entity_poly.type
_entity_poly.pdbx_seq_one_letter_code
_entity_poly.pdbx_strand_id
1 'polypeptide(L)'
;MTGIAIEAKHREALQSALENAARLAIGHLESKLVGKPVDRSNPALLAATKYVRQSVPDAVGFFKLTDDKITDLISPKLIPKA
;
A
#
# COMPACT_ATOMS: atom_id res chain seq x y z
N MET A 1 -13.09 3.42 24.80
CA MET A 1 -13.07 3.19 23.34
C MET A 1 -13.68 1.83 23.07
N THR A 2 -14.63 1.72 22.15
CA THR A 2 -15.20 0.43 21.72
C THR A 2 -14.30 -0.21 20.65
N GLY A 3 -14.38 -1.52 20.46
CA GLY A 3 -13.60 -2.23 19.43
C GLY A 3 -13.82 -1.68 18.01
N ILE A 4 -15.03 -1.20 17.72
CA ILE A 4 -15.40 -0.60 16.43
C ILE A 4 -14.61 0.70 16.17
N ALA A 5 -14.43 1.54 17.19
CA ALA A 5 -13.69 2.79 17.04
C ALA A 5 -12.19 2.55 16.81
N ILE A 6 -11.63 1.48 17.39
CA ILE A 6 -10.22 1.10 17.17
C ILE A 6 -10.03 0.53 15.76
N GLU A 7 -10.93 -0.33 15.31
CA GLU A 7 -10.90 -0.86 13.95
C GLU A 7 -11.03 0.24 12.89
N ALA A 8 -11.92 1.21 13.10
CA ALA A 8 -12.07 2.37 12.21
C ALA A 8 -10.74 3.13 12.07
N LYS A 9 -10.09 3.44 13.19
CA LYS A 9 -8.79 4.12 13.19
C LYS A 9 -7.72 3.35 12.42
N HIS A 10 -7.64 2.03 12.61
CA HIS A 10 -6.68 1.20 11.85
C HIS A 10 -7.00 1.18 10.35
N ARG A 11 -8.28 1.13 9.96
CA ARG A 11 -8.67 1.20 8.54
C ARG A 11 -8.28 2.52 7.91
N GLU A 12 -8.57 3.63 8.58
CA GLU A 12 -8.23 4.98 8.11
C GLU A 12 -6.72 5.14 7.94
N ALA A 13 -5.95 4.73 8.94
CA ALA A 13 -4.49 4.76 8.89
C ALA A 13 -3.94 3.92 7.74
N LEU A 14 -4.42 2.67 7.61
CA LEU A 14 -4.00 1.76 6.54
C LEU A 14 -4.34 2.32 5.16
N GLN A 15 -5.55 2.87 4.98
CA GLN A 15 -5.96 3.42 3.70
C GLN A 15 -5.06 4.60 3.29
N SER A 16 -4.79 5.53 4.23
CA SER A 16 -3.89 6.66 3.98
C SER A 16 -2.47 6.19 3.63
N ALA A 17 -1.94 5.20 4.35
CA ALA A 17 -0.63 4.64 4.06
C ALA A 17 -0.55 4.01 2.67
N LEU A 18 -1.57 3.24 2.27
CA LEU A 18 -1.65 2.63 0.94
C LEU A 18 -1.72 3.66 -0.18
N GLU A 19 -2.46 4.75 0.00
CA GLU A 19 -2.54 5.84 -0.99
C GLU A 19 -1.19 6.55 -1.15
N ASN A 20 -0.50 6.84 -0.05
CA ASN A 20 0.83 7.46 -0.08
C ASN A 20 1.88 6.51 -0.67
N ALA A 21 1.81 5.22 -0.35
CA ALA A 21 2.68 4.19 -0.93
C ALA A 21 2.49 4.08 -2.45
N ALA A 22 1.24 4.14 -2.93
CA ALA A 22 0.95 4.13 -4.36
C ALA A 22 1.54 5.35 -5.07
N ARG A 23 1.39 6.56 -4.48
CA ARG A 23 2.03 7.79 -5.01
C ARG A 23 3.55 7.67 -5.05
N LEU A 24 4.15 7.12 -4.00
CA LEU A 24 5.59 6.87 -3.93
C LEU A 24 6.02 5.93 -5.07
N ALA A 25 5.33 4.80 -5.23
CA ALA A 25 5.61 3.85 -6.31
C ALA A 25 5.48 4.49 -7.69
N ILE A 26 4.40 5.24 -7.94
CA ILE A 26 4.21 5.96 -9.22
C ILE A 26 5.36 6.92 -9.50
N GLY A 27 5.84 7.65 -8.48
CA GLY A 27 6.99 8.54 -8.62
C GLY A 27 8.31 7.81 -8.93
N HIS A 28 8.42 6.52 -8.60
CA HIS A 28 9.57 5.67 -8.91
C HIS A 28 9.41 4.89 -10.22
N LEU A 29 8.21 4.83 -10.79
CA LEU A 29 7.98 4.15 -12.06
C LEU A 29 8.44 5.05 -13.22
N GLU A 30 9.27 4.48 -14.10
CA GLU A 30 9.57 5.08 -15.40
C GLU A 30 8.25 5.36 -16.16
N SER A 31 8.13 6.49 -16.86
CA SER A 31 6.88 6.87 -17.54
C SER A 31 6.32 5.81 -18.52
N LYS A 32 7.16 4.89 -19.02
CA LYS A 32 6.76 3.78 -19.89
C LYS A 32 6.03 2.62 -19.18
N LEU A 33 6.09 2.59 -17.85
CA LEU A 33 5.45 1.57 -17.00
C LEU A 33 4.18 2.07 -16.32
N VAL A 34 3.91 3.38 -16.37
CA VAL A 34 2.68 3.95 -15.83
C VAL A 34 1.47 3.38 -16.56
N GLY A 35 0.55 2.78 -15.80
CA GLY A 35 -0.64 2.13 -16.32
C GLY A 35 -0.46 0.73 -16.89
N LYS A 36 0.70 0.10 -16.67
CA LYS A 36 0.90 -1.33 -16.93
C LYS A 36 0.89 -2.11 -15.61
N PRO A 37 0.54 -3.41 -15.65
CA PRO A 37 0.75 -4.28 -14.49
C PRO A 37 2.23 -4.27 -14.11
N VAL A 38 2.51 -3.98 -12.83
CA VAL A 38 3.85 -3.93 -12.27
C VAL A 38 4.15 -5.28 -11.62
N ASP A 39 5.27 -5.91 -11.98
CA ASP A 39 5.71 -7.17 -11.37
C ASP A 39 5.96 -7.00 -9.87
N ARG A 40 5.64 -8.02 -9.06
CA ARG A 40 5.81 -7.98 -7.60
C ARG A 40 7.27 -7.78 -7.16
N SER A 41 8.23 -8.14 -8.01
CA SER A 41 9.67 -7.96 -7.79
C SER A 41 10.14 -6.54 -8.14
N ASN A 42 9.26 -5.68 -8.66
CA ASN A 42 9.63 -4.33 -9.04
C ASN A 42 10.08 -3.52 -7.81
N PRO A 43 11.23 -2.84 -7.88
CA PRO A 43 11.76 -2.09 -6.73
C PRO A 43 10.80 -1.00 -6.23
N ALA A 44 9.97 -0.41 -7.10
CA ALA A 44 8.96 0.56 -6.71
C ALA A 44 7.85 -0.07 -5.84
N LEU A 45 7.39 -1.28 -6.18
CA LEU A 45 6.42 -2.02 -5.37
C LEU A 45 7.03 -2.46 -4.04
N LEU A 46 8.27 -2.97 -4.04
CA LEU A 46 8.97 -3.35 -2.81
C LEU A 46 9.16 -2.15 -1.87
N ALA A 47 9.54 -0.99 -2.41
CA ALA A 47 9.68 0.24 -1.65
C ALA A 47 8.34 0.72 -1.06
N ALA A 48 7.26 0.66 -1.84
CA ALA A 48 5.91 1.01 -1.39
C ALA A 48 5.39 0.05 -0.30
N THR A 49 5.60 -1.25 -0.46
CA THR A 49 5.26 -2.26 0.55
C THR A 49 6.00 -2.01 1.87
N LYS A 50 7.31 -1.74 1.79
CA LYS A 50 8.12 -1.37 2.95
C LYS A 50 7.59 -0.09 3.61
N TYR A 51 7.22 0.92 2.83
CA TYR A 51 6.66 2.18 3.33
C TYR A 51 5.39 1.95 4.15
N VAL A 52 4.43 1.14 3.67
CA VAL A 52 3.19 0.86 4.42
C VAL A 52 3.49 0.21 5.76
N ARG A 53 4.34 -0.82 5.77
CA ARG A 53 4.74 -1.52 7.01
C ARG A 53 5.34 -0.57 8.04
N GLN A 54 6.20 0.34 7.59
CA GLN A 54 6.88 1.29 8.48
C GLN A 54 5.97 2.43 8.92
N SER A 55 5.00 2.82 8.09
CA SER A 55 4.11 3.96 8.37
C SER A 55 2.99 3.59 9.33
N VAL A 56 2.46 2.36 9.25
CA VAL A 56 1.31 1.91 10.03
C VAL A 56 1.49 0.51 10.62
N PRO A 57 2.54 0.29 11.45
CA PRO A 57 2.86 -1.02 12.00
C PRO A 57 1.71 -1.61 12.83
N ASP A 58 1.00 -0.79 13.62
CA ASP A 58 -0.14 -1.22 14.41
C ASP A 58 -1.30 -1.72 13.55
N ALA A 59 -1.65 -1.00 12.49
CA ALA A 59 -2.72 -1.42 11.58
C ALA A 59 -2.34 -2.70 10.82
N VAL A 60 -1.08 -2.81 10.38
CA VAL A 60 -0.54 -4.02 9.74
C VAL A 60 -0.61 -5.22 10.69
N GLY A 61 -0.22 -5.04 11.95
CA GLY A 61 -0.33 -6.07 12.99
C GLY A 61 -1.78 -6.45 13.30
N PHE A 62 -2.65 -5.45 13.45
CA PHE A 62 -4.08 -5.63 13.74
C PHE A 62 -4.79 -6.45 12.66
N PHE A 63 -4.54 -6.14 11.38
CA PHE A 63 -5.10 -6.88 10.24
C PHE A 63 -4.27 -8.09 9.81
N LYS A 64 -3.15 -8.38 10.50
CA LYS A 64 -2.23 -9.49 10.19
C LYS A 64 -1.77 -9.52 8.72
N LEU A 65 -1.44 -8.34 8.19
CA LEU A 65 -1.06 -8.19 6.78
C LEU A 65 0.39 -8.64 6.56
N THR A 66 0.57 -9.53 5.58
CA THR A 66 1.89 -9.92 5.08
C THR A 66 2.38 -8.93 4.01
N ASP A 67 3.68 -8.96 3.67
CA ASP A 67 4.21 -8.20 2.52
C ASP A 67 3.43 -8.47 1.24
N ASP A 68 3.10 -9.74 1.00
CA ASP A 68 2.36 -10.16 -0.18
C ASP A 68 0.98 -9.51 -0.24
N LYS A 69 0.26 -9.48 0.89
CA LYS A 69 -1.05 -8.84 1.00
C LYS A 69 -0.97 -7.32 0.85
N ILE A 70 0.04 -6.69 1.43
CA ILE A 70 0.26 -5.24 1.25
C ILE A 70 0.53 -4.93 -0.23
N THR A 71 1.37 -5.74 -0.87
CA THR A 71 1.69 -5.60 -2.30
C THR A 71 0.43 -5.74 -3.16
N ASP A 72 -0.41 -6.74 -2.87
CA ASP A 72 -1.69 -6.97 -3.55
C ASP A 72 -2.68 -5.80 -3.41
N LEU A 73 -2.64 -5.08 -2.28
CA LEU A 73 -3.44 -3.88 -2.04
C LEU A 73 -2.90 -2.62 -2.76
N ILE A 74 -1.60 -2.58 -3.04
CA ILE A 74 -0.93 -1.44 -3.70
C ILE A 74 -1.01 -1.57 -5.23
N SER A 75 -0.70 -2.76 -5.77
CA SER A 75 -0.66 -3.03 -7.22
C SER A 75 -1.84 -2.44 -8.02
N PRO A 76 -3.12 -2.64 -7.64
CA PRO A 76 -4.24 -2.07 -8.38
C PRO A 76 -4.32 -0.54 -8.34
N LYS A 77 -3.67 0.12 -7.36
CA LYS A 77 -3.62 1.59 -7.25
C LYS A 77 -2.58 2.23 -8.18
N LEU A 78 -1.69 1.43 -8.77
CA LEU A 78 -0.66 1.89 -9.71
C LEU A 78 -1.17 1.96 -11.16
N ILE A 79 -2.29 1.30 -11.44
CA ILE A 79 -2.95 1.34 -12.73
C ILE A 79 -4.01 2.45 -12.66
N PRO A 80 -3.93 3.50 -13.49
CA PRO A 80 -4.95 4.54 -13.51
C PRO A 80 -6.29 3.90 -13.87
N LYS A 81 -7.35 4.25 -13.11
CA LYS A 81 -8.71 3.90 -13.51
C LYS A 81 -9.00 4.56 -14.85
N ALA A 82 -9.36 3.75 -15.84
CA ALA A 82 -9.85 4.19 -17.14
C ALA A 82 -11.13 5.01 -17.00
#